data_AF-A0A4V1UE50-F1
#
_entry.id   AF-A0A4V1UE50-F1
#
_cell.length_a   1.000
_cell.length_b   1.000
_cell.length_c   1.000
_cell.angle_alpha   90.00
_cell.angle_beta   90.00
_cell.angle_gamma   90.00
#
_symmetry.space_group_name_H-M   'P 1'
#
loop_
_entity.id
_entity.type
_entity.pdbx_description
1 polymer ?
#
loop_
_entity_poly.entity_id
_entity_poly.type
_entity_poly.pdbx_seq_one_letter_code
_entity_poly.pdbx_strand_id
1 'polypeptide(L)'
;MKRLIALFAAAILTTAIPVAADAQGRGPKADKQEQRGPKGNRGARGGDDDRGGYESPREREIPLSQLIRMVESRTGGEYVNANPRMQGGRKYYWMRLRFPGGRFEDFMVDAASGQF
;
A
#
# COMPACT_ATOMS: atom_id res chain seq x y z
N MET A 1 28.46 -4.71 -26.41
CA MET A 1 29.24 -4.60 -25.16
C MET A 1 28.31 -4.83 -23.99
N LYS A 2 28.40 -5.96 -23.28
CA LYS A 2 27.55 -6.29 -22.13
C LYS A 2 28.40 -6.17 -20.88
N ARG A 3 28.08 -5.20 -20.02
CA ARG A 3 28.78 -4.97 -18.75
C ARG A 3 28.08 -5.76 -17.65
N LEU A 4 28.87 -6.64 -17.03
CA LEU A 4 28.67 -7.26 -15.73
C LEU A 4 28.40 -6.19 -14.66
N ILE A 5 27.65 -6.53 -13.60
CA ILE A 5 27.98 -6.21 -12.19
C ILE A 5 27.12 -7.10 -11.28
N ALA A 6 27.79 -7.66 -10.28
CA ALA A 6 27.30 -8.58 -9.27
C ALA A 6 26.94 -7.86 -7.95
N LEU A 7 26.53 -8.66 -6.97
CA LEU A 7 26.87 -8.59 -5.52
C LEU A 7 25.71 -8.38 -4.52
N PHE A 8 25.67 -9.32 -3.56
CA PHE A 8 25.56 -9.18 -2.09
C PHE A 8 24.19 -8.76 -1.50
N ALA A 9 23.51 -9.64 -0.75
CA ALA A 9 23.74 -10.02 0.66
C ALA A 9 23.17 -8.99 1.66
N ALA A 10 22.25 -9.41 2.54
CA ALA A 10 22.21 -9.03 3.96
C ALA A 10 21.03 -9.70 4.69
N ALA A 11 21.34 -10.26 5.85
CA ALA A 11 20.45 -10.92 6.80
C ALA A 11 19.54 -9.94 7.56
N ILE A 12 18.40 -10.42 8.06
CA ILE A 12 17.59 -9.70 9.03
C ILE A 12 17.37 -10.58 10.26
N LEU A 13 17.81 -10.07 11.42
CA LEU A 13 17.71 -10.66 12.75
C LEU A 13 16.25 -10.73 13.23
N THR A 14 15.90 -11.83 13.91
CA THR A 14 14.64 -12.04 14.62
C THR A 14 14.68 -11.40 16.01
N THR A 15 13.76 -10.47 16.31
CA THR A 15 13.62 -9.87 17.64
C THR A 15 12.53 -10.59 18.45
N ALA A 16 12.84 -10.83 19.73
CA ALA A 16 12.05 -11.63 20.67
C ALA A 16 10.89 -10.87 21.36
N ILE A 17 9.99 -11.68 21.91
CA ILE A 17 8.60 -11.47 22.38
C ILE A 17 8.50 -10.60 23.66
N PRO A 18 7.41 -9.82 23.86
CA PRO A 18 7.18 -9.04 25.07
C PRO A 18 6.60 -9.89 26.22
N VAL A 19 7.07 -9.66 27.45
CA VAL A 19 6.42 -10.14 28.69
C VAL A 19 5.70 -8.96 29.33
N ALA A 20 4.37 -9.05 29.40
CA ALA A 20 3.53 -8.19 30.23
C ALA A 20 3.39 -8.86 31.60
N ALA A 21 3.75 -8.14 32.66
CA ALA A 21 3.49 -8.52 34.04
C ALA A 21 2.16 -7.91 34.49
N ASP A 22 1.25 -8.77 34.93
CA ASP A 22 -0.03 -8.47 35.55
C ASP A 22 0.19 -8.09 37.03
N ALA A 23 -0.46 -7.03 37.52
CA ALA A 23 -0.53 -6.72 38.94
C ALA A 23 -1.92 -6.18 39.31
N GLN A 24 -2.62 -7.02 40.07
CA GLN A 24 -4.00 -6.89 40.57
C GLN A 24 -4.17 -5.74 41.59
N GLY A 25 -5.36 -5.13 41.68
CA GLY A 25 -5.64 -4.19 42.77
C GLY A 25 -7.03 -3.54 42.89
N ARG A 26 -8.02 -4.32 43.35
CA ARG A 26 -8.92 -3.97 44.50
C ARG A 26 -9.97 -2.82 44.40
N GLY A 27 -11.23 -3.21 44.14
CA GLY A 27 -12.41 -2.84 44.98
C GLY A 27 -13.24 -1.58 44.63
N PRO A 28 -14.46 -1.41 45.23
CA PRO A 28 -15.72 -1.50 44.48
C PRO A 28 -16.70 -0.30 44.60
N LYS A 29 -17.88 -0.45 43.94
CA LYS A 29 -19.19 0.27 44.03
C LYS A 29 -19.37 1.36 42.96
N ALA A 30 -20.29 1.25 41.99
CA ALA A 30 -21.74 1.04 41.99
C ALA A 30 -22.56 2.29 42.37
N ASP A 31 -22.63 3.26 41.45
CA ASP A 31 -23.63 4.34 41.48
C ASP A 31 -24.25 4.53 40.09
N LYS A 32 -25.34 3.80 39.89
CA LYS A 32 -26.60 4.18 39.22
C LYS A 32 -26.63 5.57 38.53
N GLN A 33 -26.72 5.60 37.20
CA GLN A 33 -27.76 6.42 36.54
C GLN A 33 -28.07 5.95 35.12
N GLU A 34 -29.37 5.88 34.88
CA GLU A 34 -30.02 5.43 33.66
C GLU A 34 -29.64 6.27 32.44
N GLN A 35 -29.41 5.60 31.31
CA GLN A 35 -29.85 6.12 30.02
C GLN A 35 -30.16 4.92 29.10
N ARG A 36 -31.45 4.57 29.08
CA ARG A 36 -32.06 3.70 28.08
C ARG A 36 -31.90 4.35 26.70
N GLY A 37 -31.10 3.76 25.83
CA GLY A 37 -31.12 3.99 24.38
C GLY A 37 -31.50 2.70 23.64
N PRO A 38 -32.34 2.74 22.60
CA PRO A 38 -32.94 1.54 22.04
C PRO A 38 -32.01 0.76 21.10
N LYS A 39 -32.06 -0.56 21.27
CA LYS A 39 -31.78 -1.64 20.30
C LYS A 39 -31.56 -1.21 18.83
N GLY A 40 -30.37 -1.52 18.30
CA GLY A 40 -30.10 -1.61 16.86
C GLY A 40 -29.17 -2.79 16.55
N ASN A 41 -29.74 -3.89 16.04
CA ASN A 41 -29.00 -5.02 15.48
C ASN A 41 -28.48 -4.68 14.07
N ARG A 42 -27.17 -4.77 13.80
CA ARG A 42 -26.60 -5.38 12.58
C ARG A 42 -25.08 -5.31 12.57
N GLY A 43 -24.43 -6.44 12.27
CA GLY A 43 -22.97 -6.56 12.24
C GLY A 43 -22.31 -5.76 11.13
N ALA A 44 -21.06 -5.38 11.37
CA ALA A 44 -20.10 -5.02 10.33
C ALA A 44 -18.71 -5.50 10.78
N ARG A 45 -18.32 -6.61 10.17
CA ARG A 45 -16.95 -7.09 10.05
C ARG A 45 -16.26 -6.21 9.01
N GLY A 46 -15.00 -5.86 9.25
CA GLY A 46 -14.13 -5.19 8.28
C GLY A 46 -14.18 -3.67 8.48
N GLY A 47 -13.09 -2.96 8.59
CA GLY A 47 -11.72 -3.30 8.20
C GLY A 47 -11.17 -2.07 7.51
N ASP A 48 -11.20 -0.93 8.20
CA ASP A 48 -10.76 0.34 7.66
C ASP A 48 -9.42 0.65 8.33
N ASP A 49 -8.40 -0.06 7.85
CA ASP A 49 -7.02 0.36 7.97
C ASP A 49 -6.89 1.69 7.21
N ASP A 50 -7.22 2.79 7.90
CA ASP A 50 -6.81 4.16 7.60
C ASP A 50 -5.28 4.26 7.66
N ARG A 51 -4.62 3.57 6.73
CA ARG A 51 -3.17 3.55 6.61
C ARG A 51 -2.72 4.81 5.86
N GLY A 52 -2.62 5.89 6.62
CA GLY A 52 -1.71 7.01 6.39
C GLY A 52 -1.75 7.58 4.98
N GLY A 53 -2.80 8.35 4.69
CA GLY A 53 -2.80 9.26 3.55
C GLY A 53 -1.67 10.28 3.69
N TYR A 54 -0.54 10.03 3.03
CA TYR A 54 0.52 11.02 2.78
C TYR A 54 0.00 12.09 1.80
N GLU A 55 -1.06 12.81 2.14
CA GLU A 55 -1.50 13.98 1.39
C GLU A 55 -0.57 15.15 1.68
N SER A 56 0.63 15.08 1.09
CA SER A 56 1.33 16.30 0.67
C SER A 56 0.43 17.04 -0.34
N PRO A 57 0.63 18.35 -0.60
CA PRO A 57 -0.11 19.09 -1.62
C PRO A 57 0.20 18.51 -3.01
N ARG A 58 -0.50 17.44 -3.41
CA ARG A 58 -0.21 16.66 -4.61
C ARG A 58 -0.71 17.46 -5.82
N GLU A 59 0.19 17.79 -6.74
CA GLU A 59 -0.15 17.92 -8.15
C GLU A 59 -1.12 16.77 -8.48
N ARG A 60 -2.27 17.04 -9.12
CA ARG A 60 -3.29 16.00 -9.36
C ARG A 60 -2.67 14.81 -10.08
N GLU A 61 -2.34 13.77 -9.32
CA GLU A 61 -1.84 12.52 -9.87
C GLU A 61 -2.96 11.86 -10.68
N ILE A 62 -2.59 11.29 -11.82
CA ILE A 62 -3.49 10.44 -12.59
C ILE A 62 -3.75 9.17 -11.76
N PRO A 63 -5.01 8.75 -11.58
CA PRO A 63 -5.33 7.51 -10.89
C PRO A 63 -4.59 6.32 -11.51
N LEU A 64 -4.08 5.41 -10.67
CA LEU A 64 -3.32 4.25 -11.14
C LEU A 64 -4.10 3.41 -12.17
N SER A 65 -5.41 3.24 -11.97
CA SER A 65 -6.28 2.54 -12.92
C SER A 65 -6.29 3.19 -14.31
N GLN A 66 -6.23 4.52 -14.37
CA GLN A 66 -6.15 5.25 -15.63
C GLN A 66 -4.76 5.12 -16.28
N LEU A 67 -3.69 5.17 -15.48
CA LEU A 67 -2.33 4.92 -15.97
C LEU A 67 -2.19 3.51 -16.56
N ILE A 68 -2.74 2.49 -15.89
CA ILE A 68 -2.80 1.10 -16.39
C ILE A 68 -3.42 1.08 -17.78
N ARG A 69 -4.64 1.62 -17.93
CA ARG A 69 -5.32 1.65 -19.23
C ARG A 69 -4.53 2.39 -20.31
N MET A 70 -3.88 3.50 -19.96
CA MET A 70 -3.04 4.25 -20.89
C MET A 70 -1.84 3.41 -21.37
N VAL A 71 -1.12 2.75 -20.47
CA VAL A 71 0.06 1.96 -20.81
C VAL A 71 -0.33 0.71 -21.61
N GLU A 72 -1.37 0.00 -21.20
CA GLU A 72 -1.88 -1.17 -21.94
C GLU A 72 -2.32 -0.78 -23.35
N SER A 73 -3.05 0.34 -23.51
CA SER A 73 -3.50 0.81 -24.83
C SER A 73 -2.36 1.19 -25.78
N ARG A 74 -1.23 1.67 -25.23
CA ARG A 74 -0.07 2.11 -26.02
C ARG A 74 0.91 0.99 -26.33
N THR A 75 1.04 0.01 -25.44
CA THR A 75 2.04 -1.07 -25.55
C THR A 75 1.44 -2.38 -26.06
N GLY A 76 0.14 -2.61 -25.86
CA GLY A 76 -0.51 -3.89 -26.12
C GLY A 76 -0.14 -5.01 -25.13
N GLY A 77 0.56 -4.69 -24.04
CA GLY A 77 0.82 -5.62 -22.95
C GLY A 77 -0.31 -5.67 -21.93
N GLU A 78 -0.36 -6.73 -21.14
CA GLU A 78 -1.30 -6.94 -20.04
C GLU A 78 -0.65 -6.56 -18.71
N TYR A 79 -1.32 -5.75 -17.90
CA TYR A 79 -0.85 -5.35 -16.59
C TYR A 79 -0.67 -6.54 -15.64
N VAL A 80 0.45 -6.54 -14.89
CA VAL A 80 0.76 -7.55 -13.88
C VAL A 80 0.81 -6.95 -12.49
N ASN A 81 1.66 -5.94 -12.29
CA ASN A 81 1.76 -5.21 -11.03
C ASN A 81 2.35 -3.81 -11.23
N ALA A 82 2.16 -2.94 -10.23
CA ALA A 82 2.75 -1.61 -10.16
C ALA A 82 3.33 -1.38 -8.77
N ASN A 83 4.54 -0.82 -8.71
CA ASN A 83 5.15 -0.39 -7.46
C ASN A 83 5.37 1.13 -7.49
N PRO A 84 4.83 1.89 -6.53
CA PRO A 84 5.09 3.32 -6.44
C PRO A 84 6.55 3.58 -6.05
N ARG A 85 7.16 4.59 -6.66
CA ARG A 85 8.51 5.07 -6.35
C ARG A 85 8.50 6.59 -6.33
N MET A 86 9.26 7.18 -5.42
CA MET A 86 9.50 8.62 -5.37
C MET A 86 10.89 8.90 -5.93
N GLN A 87 10.99 9.78 -6.92
CA GLN A 87 12.27 10.21 -7.51
C GLN A 87 12.20 11.71 -7.78
N GLY A 88 13.15 12.47 -7.21
CA GLY A 88 13.20 13.93 -7.40
C GLY A 88 11.92 14.66 -6.96
N GLY A 89 11.25 14.18 -5.90
CA GLY A 89 9.98 14.74 -5.42
C GLY A 89 8.76 14.37 -6.26
N ARG A 90 8.94 13.65 -7.36
CA ARG A 90 7.86 13.19 -8.24
C ARG A 90 7.57 11.71 -8.01
N LYS A 91 6.30 11.35 -8.08
CA LYS A 91 5.85 9.97 -7.98
C LYS A 91 5.88 9.31 -9.35
N TYR A 92 6.48 8.13 -9.40
CA TYR A 92 6.50 7.24 -10.56
C TYR A 92 5.91 5.89 -10.15
N TYR A 93 5.37 5.16 -11.13
CA TYR A 93 5.01 3.76 -10.98
C TYR A 93 5.93 2.91 -11.84
N TRP A 94 6.59 1.95 -11.23
CA TRP A 94 7.27 0.88 -11.95
C TRP A 94 6.23 -0.19 -12.27
N MET A 95 5.74 -0.18 -13.50
CA MET A 95 4.65 -1.03 -13.98
C MET A 95 5.20 -2.19 -14.80
N ARG A 96 4.91 -3.42 -14.36
CA ARG A 96 5.25 -4.62 -15.11
C ARG A 96 4.09 -5.02 -16.00
N LEU A 97 4.40 -5.24 -17.28
CA LEU A 97 3.46 -5.76 -18.27
C LEU A 97 3.93 -7.11 -18.79
N ARG A 98 2.98 -7.98 -19.09
CA ARG A 98 3.15 -9.26 -19.78
C ARG A 98 2.77 -9.11 -21.25
N PHE A 99 3.64 -9.57 -22.13
CA PHE A 99 3.45 -9.56 -23.57
C PHE A 99 3.20 -10.99 -24.10
N PRO A 100 2.70 -11.12 -25.35
CA PRO A 100 2.59 -12.41 -26.01
C PRO A 100 3.90 -13.21 -25.95
N GLY A 101 3.79 -14.51 -25.69
CA GLY A 101 4.96 -15.38 -25.51
C GLY A 101 5.56 -15.37 -24.10
N GLY A 102 4.91 -14.70 -23.13
CA GLY A 102 5.32 -14.73 -21.72
C GLY A 102 6.48 -13.81 -21.39
N ARG A 103 6.81 -12.87 -22.28
CA ARG A 103 7.82 -11.83 -22.03
C ARG A 103 7.27 -10.81 -21.03
N PHE A 104 8.11 -10.35 -20.11
CA PHE A 104 7.78 -9.27 -19.18
C PHE A 104 8.66 -8.06 -19.43
N GLU A 105 8.08 -6.87 -19.35
CA GLU A 105 8.83 -5.60 -19.40
C GLU A 105 8.32 -4.65 -18.31
N ASP A 106 9.24 -3.86 -17.76
CA ASP A 106 8.96 -2.89 -16.71
C ASP A 106 9.03 -1.47 -17.28
N PHE A 107 7.97 -0.69 -17.07
CA PHE A 107 7.85 0.70 -17.50
C PHE A 107 7.88 1.63 -16.29
N MET A 108 8.67 2.70 -16.36
CA MET A 108 8.66 3.74 -15.34
C MET A 108 7.70 4.85 -15.78
N VAL A 109 6.52 4.88 -15.18
CA VAL A 109 5.42 5.77 -15.58
C VAL A 109 5.29 6.93 -14.61
N ASP A 110 5.37 8.15 -15.13
CA ASP A 110 5.18 9.37 -14.35
C ASP A 110 3.73 9.50 -13.86
N ALA A 111 3.51 9.65 -12.56
CA ALA A 111 2.16 9.66 -11.99
C ALA A 111 1.37 10.94 -12.32
N ALA A 112 2.04 12.05 -12.65
CA ALA A 112 1.38 13.32 -12.97
C ALA A 112 0.98 13.40 -14.46
N SER A 113 1.76 12.77 -15.35
CA SER A 113 1.62 12.93 -16.81
C SER A 113 1.32 11.64 -17.57
N GLY A 114 1.57 10.46 -16.99
CA GLY A 114 1.45 9.17 -17.66
C GLY A 114 2.45 8.94 -18.78
N GLN A 115 3.59 9.65 -18.74
CA GLN A 115 4.71 9.48 -19.66
C GLN A 115 5.62 8.34 -19.18
N PHE A 116 6.17 7.57 -20.13
CA PHE A 116 7.06 6.44 -19.91
C PHE A 116 7.92 6.17 -21.14
#